data_AF-A0A835R6B9-F1
#
_entry.id   AF-A0A835R6B9-F1
#
_cell.length_a   1.000
_cell.length_b   1.000
_cell.length_c   1.000
_cell.angle_alpha   90.00
_cell.angle_beta   90.00
_cell.angle_gamma   90.00
#
_symmetry.space_group_name_H-M   'P 1'
#
loop_
_entity.id
_entity.type
_entity.pdbx_description
1 polymer ?
#
loop_
_entity_poly.entity_id
_entity_poly.type
_entity_poly.pdbx_seq_one_letter_code
_entity_poly.pdbx_strand_id
1 'polypeptide(L)'
;MERRNVITSLHTLLRSIVLDQGLEADLLAEIQKYLDGLLNSGLRQRLIALIKELNRDEPAGCGGPHAECYVIDFRGTIVDRKAVVCHERLLLSHCLVLSGLVVRMSPRDVTDVFAVLKECASELDDNDNDIKLQITFSLMFSLMLTFVSDALSTHSAKASLLSFDSLFRTEFHKSVMASGNNHNVEQFVDVVRLAWVVHMIYSQDEGTTREASSGFESRGFDKCLCLLGNYLHKECFHFLLANVLQTPAYQNDDEDIVYVYDGYMHKLMMCFLSHPLTRCKVKEMKEKAMGALDPYNFSRSEERGDDTIAVHDRVGAQPFTSIMELVSEIYKRQPELLLGNEDLWAFVNFAGEDHTNIPTLVAFLKMLKTLASTEEGASKVFELLDGKTFRRIGWDTLFDCLSIYDEKFRHSLQSSGVSLPDIQEGDAQALTAYLNLLQKVVENGNPTERKKWFRY
;
A
#
# COMPACT_ATOMS: atom_id res chain seq x y z
N MET A 1 5.99 -17.10 -30.65
CA MET A 1 5.76 -15.83 -31.36
C MET A 1 4.26 -15.49 -31.45
N GLU A 2 3.43 -16.37 -32.03
CA GLU A 2 1.97 -16.13 -32.14
C GLU A 2 1.26 -15.92 -30.79
N ARG A 3 1.55 -16.76 -29.79
CA ARG A 3 1.00 -16.62 -28.42
C ARG A 3 1.27 -15.24 -27.83
N ARG A 4 2.54 -14.81 -27.80
CA ARG A 4 2.95 -13.50 -27.28
C ARG A 4 2.21 -12.37 -27.99
N ASN A 5 2.14 -12.40 -29.32
CA ASN A 5 1.45 -11.36 -30.09
C ASN A 5 -0.04 -11.26 -29.71
N VAL A 6 -0.73 -12.39 -29.54
CA VAL A 6 -2.14 -12.42 -29.11
C VAL A 6 -2.30 -11.81 -27.71
N ILE A 7 -1.43 -12.18 -26.76
CA ILE A 7 -1.50 -11.64 -25.40
C ILE A 7 -1.19 -10.14 -25.39
N THR A 8 -0.19 -9.69 -26.15
CA THR A 8 0.14 -8.26 -26.28
C THR A 8 -0.99 -7.45 -26.92
N SER A 9 -1.67 -7.99 -27.94
CA SER A 9 -2.85 -7.35 -28.52
C SER A 9 -3.99 -7.24 -27.50
N LEU A 10 -4.26 -8.30 -26.74
CA LEU A 10 -5.25 -8.26 -25.67
C LEU A 10 -4.90 -7.22 -24.59
N HIS A 11 -3.63 -7.20 -24.15
CA HIS A 11 -3.13 -6.22 -23.20
C HIS A 11 -3.36 -4.79 -23.69
N THR A 12 -3.06 -4.53 -24.96
CA THR A 12 -3.24 -3.21 -25.59
C THR A 12 -4.72 -2.79 -25.60
N LEU A 13 -5.63 -3.70 -25.96
CA LEU A 13 -7.06 -3.43 -25.93
C LEU A 13 -7.56 -3.12 -24.52
N LEU A 14 -7.19 -3.94 -23.53
CA LEU A 14 -7.57 -3.69 -22.14
C LEU A 14 -7.01 -2.36 -21.63
N ARG A 15 -5.75 -2.06 -21.95
CA ARG A 15 -5.06 -0.81 -21.57
C ARG A 15 -5.76 0.43 -22.16
N SER A 16 -6.20 0.35 -23.41
CA SER A 16 -6.88 1.47 -24.09
C SER A 16 -8.18 1.90 -23.41
N ILE A 17 -8.90 0.96 -22.80
CA ILE A 17 -10.13 1.24 -22.04
C ILE A 17 -9.82 1.83 -20.67
N VAL A 18 -8.85 1.25 -19.96
CA VAL A 18 -8.61 1.58 -18.55
C VAL A 18 -7.91 2.92 -18.37
N LEU A 19 -7.00 3.28 -19.29
CA LEU A 19 -6.06 4.39 -19.09
C LEU A 19 -6.30 5.59 -20.00
N ASP A 20 -7.46 5.63 -20.67
CA ASP A 20 -7.90 6.71 -21.57
C ASP A 20 -6.76 7.29 -22.44
N GLN A 21 -6.43 6.58 -23.52
CA GLN A 21 -5.32 6.95 -24.41
C GLN A 21 -5.66 8.11 -25.37
N GLY A 22 -6.71 8.90 -25.11
CA GLY A 22 -7.16 9.96 -26.02
C GLY A 22 -7.78 9.43 -27.31
N LEU A 23 -8.38 8.23 -27.25
CA LEU A 23 -9.14 7.66 -28.36
C LEU A 23 -10.52 8.31 -28.48
N GLU A 24 -11.08 8.31 -29.68
CA GLU A 24 -12.45 8.80 -29.91
C GLU A 24 -13.48 7.97 -29.11
N ALA A 25 -14.46 8.65 -28.53
CA ALA A 25 -15.44 8.04 -27.62
C ALA A 25 -16.22 6.87 -28.26
N ASP A 26 -16.55 6.98 -29.55
CA ASP A 26 -17.25 5.92 -30.30
C ASP A 26 -16.38 4.66 -30.43
N LEU A 27 -15.08 4.82 -30.72
CA LEU A 27 -14.12 3.72 -30.80
C LEU A 27 -13.92 3.06 -29.43
N LEU A 28 -13.81 3.85 -28.36
CA LEU A 28 -13.74 3.33 -26.99
C LEU A 28 -14.98 2.50 -26.64
N ALA A 29 -16.17 2.97 -27.01
CA ALA A 29 -17.41 2.23 -26.78
C ALA A 29 -17.46 0.90 -27.54
N GLU A 30 -16.95 0.86 -28.77
CA GLU A 30 -16.83 -0.37 -29.56
C GLU A 30 -15.86 -1.38 -28.94
N ILE A 31 -14.67 -0.90 -28.53
CA ILE A 31 -13.66 -1.74 -27.86
C ILE A 31 -14.20 -2.27 -26.53
N GLN A 32 -14.85 -1.43 -25.72
CA GLN A 32 -15.48 -1.83 -24.45
C GLN A 32 -16.49 -2.94 -24.70
N LYS A 33 -17.41 -2.76 -25.66
CA LYS A 33 -18.44 -3.77 -25.98
C LYS A 33 -17.81 -5.09 -26.42
N TYR A 34 -16.74 -5.05 -27.20
CA TYR A 34 -16.02 -6.25 -27.62
C TYR A 34 -15.38 -6.98 -26.43
N LEU A 35 -14.68 -6.24 -25.55
CA LEU A 35 -14.05 -6.79 -24.35
C LEU A 35 -15.09 -7.35 -23.37
N ASP A 36 -16.21 -6.66 -23.17
CA ASP A 36 -17.34 -7.17 -22.37
C ASP A 36 -17.81 -8.54 -22.89
N GLY A 37 -17.95 -8.67 -24.22
CA GLY A 37 -18.31 -9.94 -24.86
C GLY A 37 -17.30 -11.05 -24.59
N LEU A 38 -15.99 -10.76 -24.70
CA LEU A 38 -14.93 -11.73 -24.43
C LEU A 38 -14.89 -12.15 -22.95
N LEU A 39 -15.00 -11.17 -22.03
CA LEU A 39 -14.97 -11.43 -20.59
C LEU A 39 -16.18 -12.25 -20.14
N ASN A 40 -17.37 -11.93 -20.64
CA ASN A 40 -18.59 -12.71 -20.38
C ASN A 40 -18.55 -14.12 -20.99
N SER A 41 -17.74 -14.33 -22.03
CA SER A 41 -17.54 -15.65 -22.67
C SER A 41 -16.50 -16.52 -21.97
N GLY A 42 -15.92 -16.06 -20.86
CA GLY A 42 -15.00 -16.86 -20.05
C GLY A 42 -13.51 -16.56 -20.23
N LEU A 43 -13.16 -15.42 -20.85
CA LEU A 43 -11.76 -15.02 -21.03
C LEU A 43 -11.01 -14.96 -19.70
N ARG A 44 -11.62 -14.46 -18.63
CA ARG A 44 -10.95 -14.31 -17.32
C ARG A 44 -10.54 -15.66 -16.73
N GLN A 45 -11.41 -16.66 -16.78
CA GLN A 45 -11.08 -18.00 -16.31
C GLN A 45 -9.97 -18.63 -17.17
N ARG A 46 -9.94 -18.31 -18.48
CA ARG A 46 -8.83 -18.74 -19.35
C ARG A 46 -7.51 -18.05 -18.98
N LEU A 47 -7.50 -16.75 -18.67
CA LEU A 47 -6.31 -16.04 -18.19
C LEU A 47 -5.77 -16.69 -16.90
N ILE A 48 -6.65 -16.90 -15.92
CA ILE A 48 -6.30 -17.52 -14.64
C ILE A 48 -5.73 -18.94 -14.84
N ALA A 49 -6.40 -19.74 -15.67
CA ALA A 49 -5.93 -21.09 -16.00
C ALA A 49 -4.56 -21.05 -16.68
N LEU A 50 -4.33 -20.14 -17.64
CA LEU A 50 -3.04 -20.01 -18.33
C LEU A 50 -1.90 -19.56 -17.40
N ILE A 51 -2.16 -18.64 -16.45
CA ILE A 51 -1.16 -18.23 -15.46
C ILE A 51 -0.67 -19.45 -14.65
N LYS A 52 -1.57 -20.40 -14.35
CA LYS A 52 -1.28 -21.67 -13.66
C LYS A 52 -0.63 -22.71 -14.57
N GLU A 53 -1.22 -22.96 -15.73
CA GLU A 53 -0.76 -23.96 -16.71
C GLU A 53 0.67 -23.68 -17.16
N LEU A 54 0.99 -22.40 -17.41
CA LEU A 54 2.34 -21.98 -17.79
C LEU A 54 3.32 -21.98 -16.61
N ASN A 55 2.84 -21.97 -15.36
CA ASN A 55 3.69 -22.00 -14.17
C ASN A 55 4.19 -23.39 -13.83
N ARG A 56 3.34 -24.40 -14.03
CA ARG A 56 3.74 -25.78 -13.85
C ARG A 56 4.99 -25.94 -14.70
N ASP A 57 6.11 -26.20 -14.05
CA ASP A 57 7.37 -26.58 -14.65
C ASP A 57 7.05 -27.88 -15.39
N GLU A 58 6.42 -27.71 -16.54
CA GLU A 58 6.17 -28.76 -17.46
C GLU A 58 7.52 -28.87 -18.15
N PRO A 59 8.21 -30.00 -17.99
CA PRO A 59 8.97 -30.49 -19.11
C PRO A 59 8.17 -30.33 -20.42
N ALA A 60 6.82 -30.36 -20.38
CA ALA A 60 5.79 -30.38 -21.42
C ALA A 60 5.19 -29.04 -21.95
N GLY A 61 5.74 -27.85 -21.69
CA GLY A 61 5.23 -26.63 -22.35
C GLY A 61 5.32 -26.80 -23.86
N CYS A 62 4.24 -27.20 -24.55
CA CYS A 62 4.28 -27.70 -25.93
C CYS A 62 5.46 -28.63 -26.30
N GLY A 63 5.90 -29.52 -25.41
CA GLY A 63 6.93 -30.53 -25.69
C GLY A 63 7.52 -31.02 -24.38
N GLY A 64 7.59 -32.34 -24.13
CA GLY A 64 7.90 -33.04 -22.84
C GLY A 64 9.35 -32.95 -22.34
N PRO A 65 9.86 -33.87 -21.48
CA PRO A 65 11.16 -33.76 -20.76
C PRO A 65 12.43 -33.61 -21.60
N HIS A 66 12.24 -33.53 -22.91
CA HIS A 66 13.22 -33.42 -23.97
C HIS A 66 13.02 -32.10 -24.75
N ALA A 67 12.18 -31.17 -24.26
CA ALA A 67 11.96 -29.88 -24.90
C ALA A 67 13.19 -28.99 -24.77
N GLU A 68 13.44 -28.24 -25.83
CA GLU A 68 14.56 -27.32 -25.90
C GLU A 68 14.45 -26.25 -24.81
N CYS A 69 15.49 -26.17 -23.97
CA CYS A 69 15.60 -25.16 -22.91
C CYS A 69 15.71 -23.74 -23.47
N TYR A 70 16.09 -23.62 -24.74
CA TYR A 70 16.25 -22.35 -25.42
C TYR A 70 15.34 -22.28 -26.64
N VAL A 71 14.85 -21.08 -26.93
CA VAL A 71 14.04 -20.78 -28.10
C VAL A 71 14.62 -19.56 -28.82
N ILE A 72 14.38 -19.45 -30.12
CA ILE A 72 14.79 -18.27 -30.89
C ILE A 72 13.66 -17.23 -30.80
N ASP A 73 14.00 -16.01 -30.36
CA ASP A 73 13.06 -14.89 -30.31
C ASP A 73 12.83 -14.28 -31.70
N PHE A 74 11.93 -13.29 -31.79
CA PHE A 74 11.61 -12.64 -33.06
C PHE A 74 12.78 -11.86 -33.68
N ARG A 75 13.84 -11.59 -32.90
CA ARG A 75 15.06 -10.91 -33.33
C ARG A 75 16.13 -11.90 -33.76
N GLY A 76 15.85 -13.21 -33.75
CA GLY A 76 16.82 -14.26 -34.07
C GLY A 76 17.77 -14.59 -32.92
N THR A 77 17.50 -14.12 -31.70
CA THR A 77 18.35 -14.32 -30.52
C THR A 77 17.90 -15.57 -29.76
N ILE A 78 18.86 -16.39 -29.33
CA ILE A 78 18.61 -17.55 -28.49
C ILE A 78 18.33 -17.07 -27.06
N VAL A 79 17.15 -17.39 -26.53
CA VAL A 79 16.70 -17.00 -25.19
C VAL A 79 16.21 -18.21 -24.40
N ASP A 80 16.30 -18.14 -23.08
CA ASP A 80 15.80 -19.20 -22.19
C ASP A 80 14.25 -19.28 -22.29
N ARG A 81 13.74 -20.48 -22.55
CA ARG A 81 12.30 -20.76 -22.64
C ARG A 81 11.59 -20.40 -21.35
N LYS A 82 12.19 -20.67 -20.18
CA LYS A 82 11.60 -20.34 -18.87
C LYS A 82 11.43 -18.82 -18.72
N ALA A 83 12.42 -18.04 -19.14
CA ALA A 83 12.32 -16.57 -19.10
C ALA A 83 11.18 -16.05 -20.01
N VAL A 84 11.03 -16.63 -21.21
CA VAL A 84 9.93 -16.28 -22.13
C VAL A 84 8.57 -16.61 -21.49
N VAL A 85 8.43 -17.80 -20.90
CA VAL A 85 7.18 -18.24 -20.25
C VAL A 85 6.85 -17.37 -19.04
N CYS A 86 7.83 -17.02 -18.21
CA CYS A 86 7.66 -16.09 -17.09
C CYS A 86 7.15 -14.72 -17.57
N HIS A 87 7.71 -14.18 -18.66
CA HIS A 87 7.27 -12.89 -19.19
C HIS A 87 5.85 -12.95 -19.79
N GLU A 88 5.48 -14.06 -20.45
CA GLU A 88 4.10 -14.25 -20.93
C GLU A 88 3.12 -14.40 -19.76
N ARG A 89 3.51 -15.08 -18.68
CA ARG A 89 2.71 -15.15 -17.45
C ARG A 89 2.53 -13.79 -16.82
N LEU A 90 3.58 -12.98 -16.75
CA LEU A 90 3.49 -11.61 -16.27
C LEU A 90 2.47 -10.80 -17.08
N LEU A 91 2.57 -10.85 -18.41
CA LEU A 91 1.65 -10.13 -19.28
C LEU A 91 0.20 -10.64 -19.15
N LEU A 92 -0.01 -11.94 -18.93
CA LEU A 92 -1.33 -12.50 -18.61
C LEU A 92 -1.86 -11.97 -17.27
N SER A 93 -1.00 -11.84 -16.26
CA SER A 93 -1.37 -11.25 -14.98
C SER A 93 -1.72 -9.76 -15.10
N HIS A 94 -1.03 -9.00 -15.94
CA HIS A 94 -1.40 -7.61 -16.26
C HIS A 94 -2.77 -7.55 -16.95
N CYS A 95 -3.02 -8.42 -17.93
CA CYS A 95 -4.34 -8.56 -18.54
C CYS A 95 -5.42 -8.88 -17.51
N LEU A 96 -5.12 -9.73 -16.51
CA LEU A 96 -6.07 -10.06 -15.45
C LEU A 96 -6.41 -8.84 -14.59
N VAL A 97 -5.41 -8.05 -14.18
CA VAL A 97 -5.59 -6.78 -13.44
C VAL A 97 -6.51 -5.85 -14.21
N LEU A 98 -6.17 -5.54 -15.48
CA LEU A 98 -6.94 -4.63 -16.31
C LEU A 98 -8.35 -5.16 -16.59
N SER A 99 -8.51 -6.48 -16.74
CA SER A 99 -9.82 -7.10 -16.96
C SER A 99 -10.81 -6.86 -15.82
N GLY A 100 -10.31 -6.70 -14.57
CA GLY A 100 -11.13 -6.41 -13.40
C GLY A 100 -11.65 -4.96 -13.38
N LEU A 101 -10.94 -4.05 -14.05
CA LEU A 101 -11.32 -2.64 -14.20
C LEU A 101 -12.29 -2.43 -15.37
N VAL A 102 -12.18 -3.24 -16.42
CA VAL A 102 -13.14 -3.22 -17.54
C VAL A 102 -14.49 -3.81 -17.11
N VAL A 103 -14.48 -5.00 -16.50
CA VAL A 103 -15.67 -5.66 -15.94
C VAL A 103 -15.33 -6.20 -14.57
N ARG A 104 -16.17 -5.91 -13.56
CA ARG A 104 -15.97 -6.42 -12.20
C ARG A 104 -15.82 -7.94 -12.17
N MET A 105 -14.94 -8.43 -11.30
CA MET A 105 -14.72 -9.87 -11.11
C MET A 105 -15.92 -10.52 -10.42
N SER A 106 -16.25 -11.74 -10.83
CA SER A 106 -17.27 -12.55 -10.17
C SER A 106 -16.73 -13.23 -8.89
N PRO A 107 -17.60 -13.71 -7.98
CA PRO A 107 -17.21 -14.54 -6.83
C PRO A 107 -16.28 -15.71 -7.18
N ARG A 108 -16.54 -16.35 -8.33
CA ARG A 108 -15.70 -17.43 -8.85
C ARG A 108 -14.31 -16.95 -9.21
N ASP A 109 -14.22 -15.84 -9.95
CA ASP A 109 -12.94 -15.27 -10.37
C ASP A 109 -12.09 -14.90 -9.16
N VAL A 110 -12.68 -14.26 -8.15
CA VAL A 110 -11.99 -13.87 -6.91
C VAL A 110 -11.44 -15.10 -6.18
N THR A 111 -12.24 -16.18 -6.08
CA THR A 111 -11.82 -17.43 -5.45
C THR A 111 -10.66 -18.09 -6.21
N ASP A 112 -10.76 -18.13 -7.54
CA ASP A 112 -9.75 -18.75 -8.41
C ASP A 112 -8.44 -17.95 -8.36
N VAL A 113 -8.49 -16.61 -8.44
CA VAL A 113 -7.31 -15.73 -8.31
C VAL A 113 -6.67 -15.86 -6.93
N PHE A 114 -7.45 -15.91 -5.86
CA PHE A 114 -6.94 -16.10 -4.51
C PHE A 114 -6.22 -17.45 -4.33
N ALA A 115 -6.72 -18.51 -4.97
CA ALA A 115 -6.02 -19.79 -4.99
C ALA A 115 -4.68 -19.69 -5.74
N VAL A 116 -4.66 -19.04 -6.91
CA VAL A 116 -3.42 -18.85 -7.71
C VAL A 116 -2.38 -18.02 -6.96
N LEU A 117 -2.82 -16.96 -6.26
CA LEU A 117 -1.95 -16.13 -5.44
C LEU A 117 -1.23 -16.96 -4.39
N LYS A 118 -1.96 -17.79 -3.63
CA LYS A 118 -1.37 -18.64 -2.59
C LYS A 118 -0.38 -19.66 -3.16
N GLU A 119 -0.70 -20.23 -4.33
CA GLU A 119 0.22 -21.13 -5.04
C GLU A 119 1.49 -20.39 -5.45
N CYS A 120 1.39 -19.24 -6.14
CA CYS A 120 2.56 -18.47 -6.57
C CYS A 120 3.40 -17.98 -5.39
N ALA A 121 2.77 -17.47 -4.33
CA ALA A 121 3.46 -17.02 -3.12
C ALA A 121 4.16 -18.16 -2.36
N SER A 122 3.66 -19.40 -2.49
CA SER A 122 4.28 -20.56 -1.85
C SER A 122 5.53 -21.06 -2.58
N GLU A 123 5.68 -20.70 -3.85
CA GLU A 123 6.82 -21.03 -4.71
C GLU A 123 7.89 -19.93 -4.69
N LEU A 124 7.73 -18.92 -3.83
CA LEU A 124 8.69 -17.83 -3.68
C LEU A 124 9.88 -18.24 -2.80
N ASP A 125 11.08 -18.22 -3.38
CA ASP A 125 12.37 -18.51 -2.73
C ASP A 125 13.28 -17.25 -2.67
N ASP A 126 14.27 -17.24 -1.77
CA ASP A 126 15.19 -16.08 -1.57
C ASP A 126 16.01 -15.67 -2.81
N ASN A 127 16.12 -16.57 -3.81
CA ASN A 127 16.84 -16.33 -5.07
C ASN A 127 15.91 -16.03 -6.25
N ASP A 128 14.64 -15.74 -5.99
CA ASP A 128 13.67 -15.64 -7.06
C ASP A 128 13.85 -14.44 -7.99
N ASN A 129 13.50 -14.69 -9.25
CA ASN A 129 13.49 -13.70 -10.32
C ASN A 129 12.40 -12.64 -10.03
N ASP A 130 12.74 -11.36 -10.19
CA ASP A 130 11.83 -10.20 -10.10
C ASP A 130 10.49 -10.45 -10.81
N ILE A 131 10.49 -11.17 -11.94
CA ILE A 131 9.27 -11.48 -12.70
C ILE A 131 8.28 -12.36 -11.91
N LYS A 132 8.75 -13.32 -11.09
CA LYS A 132 7.87 -14.13 -10.24
C LYS A 132 7.20 -13.29 -9.16
N LEU A 133 7.95 -12.35 -8.59
CA LEU A 133 7.41 -11.38 -7.64
C LEU A 133 6.39 -10.47 -8.31
N GLN A 134 6.68 -9.94 -9.51
CA GLN A 134 5.74 -9.13 -10.30
C GLN A 134 4.43 -9.87 -10.61
N ILE A 135 4.50 -11.16 -10.98
CA ILE A 135 3.31 -12.01 -11.17
C ILE A 135 2.51 -12.11 -9.86
N THR A 136 3.18 -12.32 -8.74
CA THR A 136 2.55 -12.45 -7.42
C THR A 136 1.92 -11.14 -6.98
N PHE A 137 2.60 -10.01 -7.19
CA PHE A 137 2.05 -8.66 -6.99
C PHE A 137 0.81 -8.44 -7.85
N SER A 138 0.87 -8.77 -9.14
CA SER A 138 -0.27 -8.63 -10.05
C SER A 138 -1.52 -9.38 -9.56
N LEU A 139 -1.35 -10.61 -9.05
CA LEU A 139 -2.46 -11.39 -8.49
C LEU A 139 -3.01 -10.77 -7.20
N MET A 140 -2.13 -10.31 -6.30
CA MET A 140 -2.50 -9.61 -5.08
C MET A 140 -3.26 -8.31 -5.37
N PHE A 141 -2.72 -7.49 -6.28
CA PHE A 141 -3.34 -6.24 -6.70
C PHE A 141 -4.64 -6.47 -7.47
N SER A 142 -4.78 -7.54 -8.25
CA SER A 142 -6.05 -7.91 -8.89
C SER A 142 -7.19 -8.08 -7.87
N LEU A 143 -6.90 -8.72 -6.74
CA LEU A 143 -7.87 -8.88 -5.64
C LEU A 143 -8.12 -7.56 -4.92
N MET A 144 -7.06 -6.83 -4.58
CA MET A 144 -7.16 -5.52 -3.93
C MET A 144 -8.01 -4.55 -4.74
N LEU A 145 -7.71 -4.40 -6.05
CA LEU A 145 -8.47 -3.58 -6.99
C LEU A 145 -9.94 -3.96 -7.00
N THR A 146 -10.22 -5.26 -7.08
CA THR A 146 -11.60 -5.77 -7.16
C THR A 146 -12.38 -5.34 -5.92
N PHE A 147 -11.81 -5.54 -4.73
CA PHE A 147 -12.47 -5.18 -3.47
C PHE A 147 -12.67 -3.68 -3.32
N VAL A 148 -11.62 -2.89 -3.58
CA VAL A 148 -11.70 -1.42 -3.46
C VAL A 148 -12.64 -0.84 -4.51
N SER A 149 -12.58 -1.33 -5.76
CA SER A 149 -13.46 -0.86 -6.83
C SER A 149 -14.92 -1.21 -6.56
N ASP A 150 -15.21 -2.40 -6.02
CA ASP A 150 -16.58 -2.81 -5.70
C ASP A 150 -17.13 -2.00 -4.52
N ALA A 151 -16.30 -1.75 -3.50
CA ALA A 151 -16.65 -0.94 -2.31
C ALA A 151 -16.93 0.53 -2.63
N LEU A 152 -16.23 1.11 -3.60
CA LEU A 152 -16.38 2.52 -3.98
C LEU A 152 -17.41 2.75 -5.09
N SER A 153 -18.07 1.70 -5.57
CA SER A 153 -18.88 1.74 -6.80
C SER A 153 -20.29 2.34 -6.69
N THR A 154 -20.49 3.26 -5.74
CA THR A 154 -21.75 3.93 -5.39
C THR A 154 -22.43 4.72 -6.52
N HIS A 155 -21.77 4.88 -7.68
CA HIS A 155 -22.26 5.71 -8.80
C HIS A 155 -22.95 4.96 -9.95
N SER A 156 -23.24 3.66 -9.84
CA SER A 156 -24.11 2.99 -10.82
C SER A 156 -25.20 2.20 -10.11
N ALA A 157 -26.37 2.08 -10.73
CA ALA A 157 -27.53 1.30 -10.26
C ALA A 157 -27.26 -0.20 -9.99
N LYS A 158 -25.99 -0.65 -10.09
CA LYS A 158 -25.51 -1.98 -9.73
C LYS A 158 -24.75 -1.88 -8.41
N ALA A 159 -25.45 -2.22 -7.32
CA ALA A 159 -24.84 -2.36 -6.00
C ALA A 159 -23.73 -3.43 -5.99
N SER A 160 -22.90 -3.43 -4.94
CA SER A 160 -21.69 -4.27 -4.83
C SER A 160 -21.97 -5.74 -5.20
N LEU A 161 -21.27 -6.26 -6.21
CA LEU A 161 -21.54 -7.60 -6.76
C LEU A 161 -21.13 -8.71 -5.79
N LEU A 162 -20.07 -8.46 -5.02
CA LEU A 162 -19.52 -9.46 -4.10
C LEU A 162 -20.29 -9.52 -2.78
N SER A 163 -20.87 -8.40 -2.34
CA SER A 163 -21.61 -8.35 -1.08
C SER A 163 -23.02 -8.94 -1.16
N PHE A 164 -23.61 -9.03 -2.36
CA PHE A 164 -24.93 -9.64 -2.57
C PHE A 164 -24.96 -11.17 -2.37
N ASP A 165 -23.86 -11.86 -2.66
CA ASP A 165 -23.76 -13.30 -2.47
C ASP A 165 -23.32 -13.61 -1.03
N SER A 166 -24.31 -13.83 -0.15
CA SER A 166 -24.07 -14.11 1.27
C SER A 166 -23.31 -15.42 1.53
N LEU A 167 -23.46 -16.41 0.64
CA LEU A 167 -22.74 -17.68 0.72
C LEU A 167 -21.28 -17.47 0.36
N PHE A 168 -21.00 -16.81 -0.77
CA PHE A 168 -19.65 -16.43 -1.14
C PHE A 168 -18.98 -15.61 -0.04
N ARG A 169 -19.65 -14.57 0.46
CA ARG A 169 -19.12 -13.72 1.53
C ARG A 169 -18.70 -14.52 2.76
N THR A 170 -19.52 -15.50 3.17
CA THR A 170 -19.24 -16.33 4.34
C THR A 170 -18.09 -17.30 4.10
N GLU A 171 -18.10 -18.01 2.97
CA GLU A 171 -17.07 -18.99 2.61
C GLU A 171 -15.73 -18.31 2.32
N PHE A 172 -15.73 -17.22 1.58
CA PHE A 172 -14.54 -16.45 1.26
C PHE A 172 -13.96 -15.79 2.52
N HIS A 173 -14.79 -15.21 3.39
CA HIS A 173 -14.33 -14.70 4.68
C HIS A 173 -13.67 -15.80 5.52
N LYS A 174 -14.26 -17.00 5.58
CA LYS A 174 -13.64 -18.14 6.28
C LYS A 174 -12.31 -18.55 5.65
N SER A 175 -12.23 -18.56 4.31
CA SER A 175 -11.02 -18.93 3.56
C SER A 175 -9.88 -17.93 3.75
N VAL A 176 -10.17 -16.63 3.66
CA VAL A 176 -9.16 -15.57 3.79
C VAL A 176 -8.70 -15.42 5.24
N MET A 177 -9.57 -15.65 6.22
CA MET A 177 -9.24 -15.55 7.65
C MET A 177 -8.59 -16.81 8.23
N ALA A 178 -8.50 -17.89 7.47
CA ALA A 178 -7.77 -19.08 7.87
C ALA A 178 -6.27 -18.77 7.90
N SER A 179 -5.60 -19.11 9.01
CA SER A 179 -4.15 -19.00 9.13
C SER A 179 -3.47 -20.14 8.37
N GLY A 180 -2.56 -19.80 7.45
CA GLY A 180 -1.67 -20.72 6.78
C GLY A 180 -0.37 -20.97 7.56
N ASN A 181 0.32 -22.05 7.17
CA ASN A 181 1.60 -22.44 7.78
C ASN A 181 2.82 -21.80 7.08
N ASN A 182 2.67 -21.30 5.85
CA ASN A 182 3.75 -20.69 5.07
C ASN A 182 3.80 -19.18 5.33
N HIS A 183 4.91 -18.69 5.89
CA HIS A 183 5.08 -17.28 6.24
C HIS A 183 5.02 -16.35 5.02
N ASN A 184 5.67 -16.71 3.92
CA ASN A 184 5.66 -15.92 2.69
C ASN A 184 4.23 -15.76 2.17
N VAL A 185 3.47 -16.85 2.09
CA VAL A 185 2.06 -16.83 1.68
C VAL A 185 1.22 -15.95 2.60
N GLU A 186 1.41 -16.07 3.92
CA GLU A 186 0.64 -15.30 4.89
C GLU A 186 0.81 -13.79 4.73
N GLN A 187 2.01 -13.30 4.41
CA GLN A 187 2.26 -11.87 4.21
C GLN A 187 1.47 -11.30 3.01
N PHE A 188 1.40 -12.02 1.88
CA PHE A 188 0.55 -11.62 0.75
C PHE A 188 -0.94 -11.71 1.11
N VAL A 189 -1.34 -12.76 1.83
CA VAL A 189 -2.73 -12.93 2.26
C VAL A 189 -3.14 -11.84 3.25
N ASP A 190 -2.24 -11.32 4.09
CA ASP A 190 -2.50 -10.20 5.00
C ASP A 190 -2.90 -8.92 4.26
N VAL A 191 -2.32 -8.66 3.08
CA VAL A 191 -2.74 -7.54 2.21
C VAL A 191 -4.15 -7.79 1.65
N VAL A 192 -4.43 -9.00 1.21
CA VAL A 192 -5.78 -9.39 0.75
C VAL A 192 -6.80 -9.29 1.87
N ARG A 193 -6.45 -9.67 3.11
CA ARG A 193 -7.28 -9.53 4.32
C ARG A 193 -7.60 -8.06 4.58
N LEU A 194 -6.60 -7.17 4.51
CA LEU A 194 -6.81 -5.72 4.67
C LEU A 194 -7.84 -5.20 3.65
N ALA A 195 -7.63 -5.48 2.36
CA ALA A 195 -8.53 -5.05 1.29
C ALA A 195 -9.95 -5.64 1.43
N TRP A 196 -10.05 -6.93 1.77
CA TRP A 196 -11.33 -7.59 2.01
C TRP A 196 -12.10 -6.98 3.17
N VAL A 197 -11.43 -6.66 4.29
CA VAL A 197 -12.13 -6.05 5.42
C VAL A 197 -12.58 -4.64 5.11
N VAL A 198 -11.76 -3.84 4.43
CA VAL A 198 -12.18 -2.51 3.95
C VAL A 198 -13.42 -2.63 3.06
N HIS A 199 -13.43 -3.57 2.11
CA HIS A 199 -14.63 -3.84 1.29
C HIS A 199 -15.84 -4.23 2.13
N MET A 200 -15.68 -5.12 3.12
CA MET A 200 -16.76 -5.55 3.99
C MET A 200 -17.34 -4.41 4.83
N ILE A 201 -16.51 -3.48 5.29
CA ILE A 201 -16.94 -2.29 6.05
C ILE A 201 -17.79 -1.39 5.15
N TYR A 202 -17.26 -1.00 3.98
CA TYR A 202 -17.96 -0.09 3.07
C TYR A 202 -19.22 -0.71 2.44
N SER A 203 -19.20 -2.02 2.14
CA SER A 203 -20.37 -2.73 1.60
C SER A 203 -21.54 -2.84 2.59
N GLN A 204 -21.29 -2.71 3.90
CA GLN A 204 -22.33 -2.77 4.94
C GLN A 204 -22.96 -1.40 5.21
N ASP A 205 -22.20 -0.31 5.07
CA ASP A 205 -22.71 1.06 5.17
C ASP A 205 -23.73 1.40 4.07
N GLU A 206 -23.62 0.78 2.90
CA GLU A 206 -24.64 0.86 1.84
C GLU A 206 -25.95 0.14 2.21
N GLY A 207 -25.89 -0.87 3.10
CA GLY A 207 -27.05 -1.63 3.56
C GLY A 207 -27.86 -0.91 4.64
N THR A 208 -27.19 -0.19 5.54
CA THR A 208 -27.82 0.58 6.63
C THR A 208 -28.57 1.82 6.16
N THR A 209 -28.23 2.36 4.98
CA THR A 209 -29.04 3.39 4.32
C THR A 209 -30.30 2.84 3.63
N ARG A 210 -30.40 1.51 3.44
CA ARG A 210 -31.54 0.85 2.78
C ARG A 210 -32.48 0.09 3.71
N GLU A 211 -32.04 -0.43 4.85
CA GLU A 211 -32.90 -1.17 5.78
C GLU A 211 -32.65 -0.79 7.24
N ALA A 212 -33.48 0.10 7.78
CA ALA A 212 -33.58 0.32 9.21
C ALA A 212 -34.37 -0.84 9.86
N SER A 213 -33.74 -2.01 10.06
CA SER A 213 -34.28 -3.01 10.99
C SER A 213 -33.31 -4.10 11.45
N SER A 214 -33.16 -4.15 12.78
CA SER A 214 -32.94 -5.32 13.65
C SER A 214 -31.52 -5.60 14.16
N GLY A 215 -31.41 -5.65 15.49
CA GLY A 215 -30.18 -5.73 16.30
C GLY A 215 -29.42 -7.07 16.27
N PHE A 216 -29.26 -7.67 15.10
CA PHE A 216 -28.34 -8.82 14.88
C PHE A 216 -26.99 -8.39 14.27
N GLU A 217 -26.89 -7.15 13.76
CA GLU A 217 -25.79 -6.69 12.92
C GLU A 217 -24.56 -6.22 13.70
N SER A 218 -24.75 -5.67 14.91
CA SER A 218 -23.64 -5.19 15.78
C SER A 218 -22.58 -6.25 16.10
N ARG A 219 -22.92 -7.54 16.17
CA ARG A 219 -21.94 -8.62 16.45
C ARG A 219 -21.06 -8.98 15.25
N GLY A 220 -21.50 -8.69 14.01
CA GLY A 220 -20.70 -8.93 12.81
C GLY A 220 -19.56 -7.92 12.68
N PHE A 221 -19.84 -6.66 13.01
CA PHE A 221 -18.89 -5.53 12.97
C PHE A 221 -17.78 -5.67 14.00
N ASP A 222 -18.11 -5.96 15.27
CA ASP A 222 -17.13 -6.19 16.32
C ASP A 222 -16.23 -7.39 16.01
N LYS A 223 -16.76 -8.39 15.31
CA LYS A 223 -15.98 -9.56 14.87
C LYS A 223 -15.00 -9.20 13.76
N CYS A 224 -15.39 -8.39 12.77
CA CYS A 224 -14.49 -7.94 11.70
C CYS A 224 -13.35 -7.07 12.23
N LEU A 225 -13.64 -6.17 13.19
CA LEU A 225 -12.64 -5.29 13.83
C LEU A 225 -11.75 -6.03 14.84
N CYS A 226 -12.30 -6.97 15.61
CA CYS A 226 -11.49 -7.87 16.46
C CYS A 226 -10.55 -8.73 15.61
N LEU A 227 -10.99 -9.20 14.44
CA LEU A 227 -10.17 -9.98 13.51
C LEU A 227 -9.08 -9.12 12.85
N LEU A 228 -9.41 -7.90 12.42
CA LEU A 228 -8.42 -6.87 12.03
C LEU A 228 -7.37 -6.70 13.13
N GLY A 229 -7.78 -6.66 14.40
CA GLY A 229 -6.88 -6.61 15.55
C GLY A 229 -5.83 -7.71 15.56
N ASN A 230 -6.22 -8.97 15.35
CA ASN A 230 -5.27 -10.10 15.44
C ASN A 230 -4.25 -10.14 14.28
N TYR A 231 -4.58 -9.59 13.11
CA TYR A 231 -3.77 -9.72 11.89
C TYR A 231 -3.07 -8.43 11.45
N LEU A 232 -3.66 -7.24 11.66
CA LEU A 232 -2.97 -5.96 11.41
C LEU A 232 -1.78 -5.71 12.34
N HIS A 233 -1.66 -6.46 13.43
CA HIS A 233 -0.45 -6.45 14.26
C HIS A 233 0.73 -7.16 13.60
N LYS A 234 0.51 -7.95 12.54
CA LYS A 234 1.55 -8.63 11.77
C LYS A 234 1.94 -7.76 10.58
N GLU A 235 2.75 -6.73 10.82
CA GLU A 235 3.61 -6.06 9.83
C GLU A 235 3.05 -5.82 8.40
N CYS A 236 1.73 -5.77 8.18
CA CYS A 236 1.14 -5.76 6.83
C CYS A 236 1.50 -4.48 6.08
N PHE A 237 1.45 -3.34 6.76
CA PHE A 237 1.91 -2.06 6.22
C PHE A 237 3.42 -2.03 5.97
N HIS A 238 4.20 -2.67 6.85
CA HIS A 238 5.63 -2.77 6.66
C HIS A 238 5.98 -3.69 5.48
N PHE A 239 5.28 -4.81 5.32
CA PHE A 239 5.40 -5.71 4.17
C PHE A 239 5.05 -5.00 2.86
N LEU A 240 3.92 -4.30 2.82
CA LEU A 240 3.55 -3.46 1.67
C LEU A 240 4.65 -2.44 1.33
N LEU A 241 5.22 -1.79 2.34
CA LEU A 241 6.28 -0.81 2.12
C LEU A 241 7.59 -1.47 1.65
N ALA A 242 8.19 -2.31 2.48
CA ALA A 242 9.55 -2.83 2.31
C ALA A 242 9.64 -3.97 1.30
N ASN A 243 8.65 -4.87 1.29
CA ASN A 243 8.67 -6.10 0.49
C ASN A 243 7.79 -6.03 -0.76
N VAL A 244 7.06 -4.93 -0.97
CA VAL A 244 6.34 -4.67 -2.22
C VAL A 244 6.85 -3.38 -2.85
N LEU A 245 6.46 -2.20 -2.33
CA LEU A 245 6.69 -0.91 -3.01
C LEU A 245 8.17 -0.55 -3.18
N GLN A 246 9.03 -0.93 -2.24
CA GLN A 246 10.46 -0.64 -2.28
C GLN A 246 11.30 -1.68 -3.05
N THR A 247 10.67 -2.74 -3.54
CA THR A 247 11.39 -3.79 -4.27
C THR A 247 11.69 -3.41 -5.72
N PRO A 248 12.79 -3.91 -6.31
CA PRO A 248 13.07 -3.75 -7.74
C PRO A 248 11.96 -4.34 -8.61
N ALA A 249 11.36 -5.47 -8.19
CA ALA A 249 10.24 -6.09 -8.88
C ALA A 249 9.07 -5.11 -9.08
N TYR A 250 8.67 -4.37 -8.05
CA TYR A 250 7.60 -3.36 -8.18
C TYR A 250 8.05 -2.11 -8.96
N GLN A 251 9.27 -1.64 -8.72
CA GLN A 251 9.77 -0.40 -9.33
C GLN A 251 10.06 -0.53 -10.82
N ASN A 252 10.40 -1.73 -11.29
CA ASN A 252 10.77 -2.01 -12.68
C ASN A 252 9.65 -2.72 -13.47
N ASP A 253 8.42 -2.76 -12.93
CA ASP A 253 7.26 -3.30 -13.66
C ASP A 253 6.74 -2.31 -14.73
N ASP A 254 5.73 -2.70 -15.50
CA ASP A 254 5.11 -1.86 -16.52
C ASP A 254 4.54 -0.57 -15.87
N GLU A 255 4.99 0.59 -16.34
CA GLU A 255 4.69 1.92 -15.75
C GLU A 255 3.19 2.17 -15.60
N ASP A 256 2.39 1.74 -16.58
CA ASP A 256 0.94 1.91 -16.56
C ASP A 256 0.27 0.99 -15.54
N ILE A 257 0.81 -0.22 -15.37
CA ILE A 257 0.33 -1.16 -14.36
C ILE A 257 0.70 -0.68 -12.96
N VAL A 258 1.91 -0.16 -12.78
CA VAL A 258 2.34 0.50 -11.54
C VAL A 258 1.48 1.72 -11.22
N TYR A 259 1.14 2.53 -12.22
CA TYR A 259 0.22 3.66 -12.05
C TYR A 259 -1.15 3.22 -11.53
N VAL A 260 -1.69 2.11 -12.08
CA VAL A 260 -2.94 1.50 -11.59
C VAL A 260 -2.80 1.00 -10.15
N TYR A 261 -1.69 0.34 -9.82
CA TYR A 261 -1.43 -0.16 -8.46
C TYR A 261 -1.35 0.98 -7.44
N ASP A 262 -0.58 2.01 -7.75
CA ASP A 262 -0.39 3.18 -6.88
C ASP A 262 -1.74 3.90 -6.64
N GLY A 263 -2.55 4.09 -7.68
CA GLY A 263 -3.87 4.72 -7.57
C GLY A 263 -4.86 3.92 -6.71
N TYR A 264 -4.83 2.59 -6.77
CA TYR A 264 -5.70 1.75 -5.94
C TYR A 264 -5.15 1.50 -4.53
N MET A 265 -3.82 1.50 -4.36
CA MET A 265 -3.19 1.52 -3.05
C MET A 265 -3.60 2.79 -2.29
N HIS A 266 -3.57 3.94 -2.97
CA HIS A 266 -4.10 5.19 -2.45
C HIS A 266 -5.57 5.04 -2.02
N LYS A 267 -6.45 4.57 -2.91
CA LYS A 267 -7.88 4.38 -2.59
C LYS A 267 -8.08 3.46 -1.39
N LEU A 268 -7.37 2.33 -1.32
CA LEU A 268 -7.41 1.42 -0.18
C LEU A 268 -7.03 2.14 1.12
N MET A 269 -5.92 2.88 1.11
CA MET A 269 -5.45 3.62 2.27
C MET A 269 -6.40 4.74 2.66
N MET A 270 -7.00 5.46 1.70
CA MET A 270 -7.99 6.49 2.02
C MET A 270 -9.23 5.88 2.65
N CYS A 271 -9.76 4.78 2.12
CA CYS A 271 -10.86 4.05 2.76
C CYS A 271 -10.50 3.60 4.18
N PHE A 272 -9.28 3.09 4.37
CA PHE A 272 -8.81 2.64 5.68
C PHE A 272 -8.60 3.80 6.67
N LEU A 273 -8.11 4.95 6.23
CA LEU A 273 -7.80 6.08 7.12
C LEU A 273 -8.99 7.01 7.37
N SER A 274 -10.01 7.00 6.50
CA SER A 274 -11.18 7.89 6.63
C SER A 274 -12.34 7.28 7.41
N HIS A 275 -12.53 5.96 7.34
CA HIS A 275 -13.69 5.32 7.93
C HIS A 275 -13.64 5.31 9.49
N PRO A 276 -14.73 5.66 10.20
CA PRO A 276 -14.72 5.76 11.67
C PRO A 276 -14.24 4.49 12.39
N LEU A 277 -14.66 3.31 11.93
CA LEU A 277 -14.30 2.03 12.54
C LEU A 277 -12.80 1.72 12.45
N THR A 278 -12.19 1.97 11.29
CA THR A 278 -10.76 1.75 11.09
C THR A 278 -9.94 2.85 11.74
N ARG A 279 -10.42 4.10 11.78
CA ARG A 279 -9.82 5.19 12.58
C ARG A 279 -9.68 4.83 14.05
N CYS A 280 -10.67 4.20 14.66
CA CYS A 280 -10.57 3.70 16.03
C CYS A 280 -9.38 2.72 16.19
N LYS A 281 -9.15 1.85 15.20
CA LYS A 281 -8.03 0.91 15.24
C LYS A 281 -6.68 1.59 15.01
N VAL A 282 -6.60 2.59 14.12
CA VAL A 282 -5.41 3.41 13.93
C VAL A 282 -5.07 4.17 15.22
N LYS A 283 -6.09 4.64 15.95
CA LYS A 283 -5.92 5.25 17.27
C LYS A 283 -5.33 4.29 18.29
N GLU A 284 -5.83 3.06 18.37
CA GLU A 284 -5.26 2.02 19.23
C GLU A 284 -3.78 1.74 18.86
N MET A 285 -3.45 1.68 17.56
CA MET A 285 -2.07 1.50 17.09
C MET A 285 -1.17 2.67 17.49
N LYS A 286 -1.68 3.91 17.39
CA LYS A 286 -0.99 5.13 17.80
C LYS A 286 -0.72 5.12 19.31
N GLU A 287 -1.72 4.85 20.13
CA GLU A 287 -1.59 4.78 21.59
C GLU A 287 -0.59 3.68 22.01
N LYS A 288 -0.65 2.51 21.36
CA LYS A 288 0.31 1.42 21.59
C LYS A 288 1.73 1.81 21.20
N ALA A 289 1.90 2.47 20.06
CA ALA A 289 3.19 2.97 19.60
C ALA A 289 3.79 4.00 20.57
N MET A 290 2.95 4.89 21.08
CA MET A 290 3.31 5.93 22.05
C MET A 290 3.65 5.38 23.44
N GLY A 291 2.99 4.31 23.88
CA GLY A 291 3.23 3.64 25.17
C GLY A 291 4.33 2.57 25.19
N ALA A 292 4.88 2.19 24.04
CA ALA A 292 5.87 1.10 23.93
C ALA A 292 7.23 1.38 24.60
N LEU A 293 7.56 2.67 24.82
CA LEU A 293 8.80 3.12 25.45
C LEU A 293 8.58 3.70 26.86
N ASP A 294 7.39 3.49 27.45
CA ASP A 294 7.09 3.92 28.82
C ASP A 294 7.80 3.01 29.85
N PRO A 295 8.65 3.56 30.75
CA PRO A 295 9.34 2.79 31.79
C PRO A 295 8.44 1.92 32.66
N TYR A 296 7.16 2.28 32.81
CA TYR A 296 6.20 1.51 33.61
C TYR A 296 5.70 0.23 32.92
N ASN A 297 5.82 0.10 31.59
CA ASN A 297 5.45 -1.12 30.86
C ASN A 297 6.54 -2.20 30.89
N PHE A 298 7.81 -1.83 31.15
CA PHE A 298 8.93 -2.76 31.23
C PHE A 298 8.90 -3.66 32.47
N SER A 299 8.24 -3.23 33.54
CA SER A 299 8.20 -3.95 34.83
C SER A 299 7.29 -5.19 34.83
N ARG A 300 6.73 -5.59 33.68
CA ARG A 300 5.91 -6.81 33.55
C ARG A 300 6.54 -7.90 32.66
N SER A 301 7.71 -7.69 32.06
CA SER A 301 8.35 -8.68 31.17
C SER A 301 9.82 -8.98 31.49
N GLU A 302 10.30 -8.72 32.71
CA GLU A 302 11.65 -9.10 33.12
C GLU A 302 11.71 -10.59 33.54
N GLU A 303 11.64 -11.51 32.59
CA GLU A 303 12.30 -12.83 32.70
C GLU A 303 12.62 -13.40 31.30
N ARG A 304 13.52 -12.74 30.55
CA ARG A 304 14.47 -13.43 29.65
C ARG A 304 15.51 -12.45 29.11
N GLY A 305 16.78 -12.78 29.33
CA GLY A 305 17.91 -11.96 28.93
C GLY A 305 18.21 -11.99 27.42
N ASP A 306 19.02 -11.01 27.04
CA ASP A 306 19.78 -10.84 25.78
C ASP A 306 19.04 -10.20 24.57
N ASP A 307 18.23 -9.17 24.82
CA ASP A 307 17.33 -8.56 23.82
C ASP A 307 17.76 -7.17 23.28
N THR A 308 19.00 -6.70 23.46
CA THR A 308 19.37 -5.32 23.03
C THR A 308 19.32 -5.11 21.51
N ILE A 309 19.56 -6.16 20.72
CA ILE A 309 19.45 -6.14 19.24
C ILE A 309 17.99 -6.29 18.79
N ALA A 310 17.20 -7.13 19.48
CA ALA A 310 15.79 -7.35 19.17
C ALA A 310 14.91 -6.13 19.48
N VAL A 311 15.33 -5.26 20.41
CA VAL A 311 14.63 -4.02 20.76
C VAL A 311 14.73 -2.98 19.65
N HIS A 312 15.88 -2.85 18.95
CA HIS A 312 16.02 -1.88 17.86
C HIS A 312 15.16 -2.25 16.63
N ASP A 313 15.08 -3.54 16.26
CA ASP A 313 14.20 -4.00 15.17
C ASP A 313 12.71 -3.88 15.52
N ARG A 314 12.34 -4.15 16.78
CA ARG A 314 10.95 -4.03 17.26
C ARG A 314 10.47 -2.59 17.40
N VAL A 315 11.38 -1.62 17.50
CA VAL A 315 11.08 -0.18 17.57
C VAL A 315 10.88 0.42 16.17
N GLY A 316 11.53 -0.15 15.13
CA GLY A 316 11.39 0.29 13.74
C GLY A 316 10.06 -0.10 13.08
N ALA A 317 9.56 -1.32 13.33
CA ALA A 317 8.38 -1.87 12.65
C ALA A 317 7.08 -1.75 13.48
N GLN A 318 6.79 -0.56 14.02
CA GLN A 318 5.50 -0.33 14.68
C GLN A 318 4.40 -0.04 13.63
N PRO A 319 3.22 -0.69 13.71
CA PRO A 319 2.16 -0.52 12.70
C PRO A 319 1.79 0.93 12.41
N PHE A 320 1.76 1.80 13.44
CA PHE A 320 1.47 3.22 13.26
C PHE A 320 2.56 3.97 12.47
N THR A 321 3.83 3.69 12.76
CA THR A 321 4.98 4.22 12.02
C THR A 321 4.94 3.74 10.57
N SER A 322 4.70 2.45 10.35
CA SER A 322 4.58 1.88 9.00
C SER A 322 3.43 2.47 8.20
N ILE A 323 2.31 2.84 8.83
CA ILE A 323 1.22 3.58 8.16
C ILE A 323 1.72 4.94 7.67
N MET A 324 2.43 5.72 8.49
CA MET A 324 2.95 7.03 8.09
C MET A 324 4.00 6.92 6.96
N GLU A 325 4.85 5.90 7.03
CA GLU A 325 5.85 5.64 5.99
C GLU A 325 5.21 5.13 4.69
N LEU A 326 4.18 4.29 4.77
CA LEU A 326 3.41 3.85 3.61
C LEU A 326 2.68 5.01 2.94
N VAL A 327 2.05 5.90 3.73
CA VAL A 327 1.47 7.15 3.22
C VAL A 327 2.55 7.98 2.53
N SER A 328 3.72 8.12 3.15
CA SER A 328 4.85 8.83 2.52
C SER A 328 5.22 8.23 1.17
N GLU A 329 5.38 6.90 1.08
CA GLU A 329 5.77 6.26 -0.17
C GLU A 329 4.71 6.42 -1.28
N ILE A 330 3.41 6.37 -0.94
CA ILE A 330 2.33 6.62 -1.91
C ILE A 330 2.42 8.03 -2.50
N TYR A 331 2.52 9.07 -1.67
CA TYR A 331 2.55 10.46 -2.15
C TYR A 331 3.90 10.91 -2.70
N LYS A 332 4.98 10.19 -2.40
CA LYS A 332 6.27 10.34 -3.09
C LYS A 332 6.17 9.91 -4.55
N ARG A 333 5.38 8.87 -4.83
CA ARG A 333 5.19 8.30 -6.17
C ARG A 333 4.15 9.05 -6.98
N GLN A 334 3.03 9.44 -6.34
CA GLN A 334 1.93 10.17 -6.98
C GLN A 334 1.59 11.45 -6.19
N PRO A 335 2.44 12.50 -6.25
CA PRO A 335 2.24 13.75 -5.51
C PRO A 335 0.96 14.50 -5.91
N GLU A 336 0.48 14.31 -7.14
CA GLU A 336 -0.76 14.89 -7.66
C GLU A 336 -2.01 14.44 -6.91
N LEU A 337 -1.99 13.27 -6.26
CA LEU A 337 -3.10 12.77 -5.43
C LEU A 337 -3.33 13.59 -4.15
N LEU A 338 -2.44 14.53 -3.83
CA LEU A 338 -2.56 15.41 -2.68
C LEU A 338 -3.66 16.47 -2.86
N LEU A 339 -3.90 16.90 -4.10
CA LEU A 339 -4.79 18.00 -4.44
C LEU A 339 -6.22 17.68 -3.99
N GLY A 340 -6.79 18.53 -3.13
CA GLY A 340 -8.16 18.40 -2.64
C GLY A 340 -8.41 17.19 -1.72
N ASN A 341 -7.36 16.54 -1.22
CA ASN A 341 -7.51 15.35 -0.38
C ASN A 341 -7.69 15.68 1.11
N GLU A 342 -8.90 16.10 1.47
CA GLU A 342 -9.23 16.48 2.85
C GLU A 342 -9.19 15.29 3.83
N ASP A 343 -9.49 14.07 3.36
CA ASP A 343 -9.42 12.87 4.19
C ASP A 343 -7.99 12.55 4.65
N LEU A 344 -7.00 12.74 3.76
CA LEU A 344 -5.59 12.65 4.11
C LEU A 344 -5.22 13.71 5.16
N TRP A 345 -5.61 14.97 4.95
CA TRP A 345 -5.27 16.03 5.88
C TRP A 345 -5.94 15.86 7.24
N ALA A 346 -7.15 15.28 7.30
CA ALA A 346 -7.76 14.85 8.55
C ALA A 346 -6.92 13.79 9.28
N PHE A 347 -6.37 12.82 8.54
CA PHE A 347 -5.43 11.85 9.11
C PHE A 347 -4.11 12.51 9.56
N VAL A 348 -3.54 13.44 8.78
CA VAL A 348 -2.31 14.16 9.15
C VAL A 348 -2.49 14.94 10.44
N ASN A 349 -3.62 15.65 10.59
CA ASN A 349 -3.97 16.34 11.83
C ASN A 349 -4.03 15.38 13.01
N PHE A 350 -4.80 14.28 12.86
CA PHE A 350 -4.86 13.25 13.89
C PHE A 350 -3.49 12.65 14.21
N ALA A 351 -2.65 12.38 13.20
CA ALA A 351 -1.35 11.73 13.38
C ALA A 351 -0.41 12.60 14.21
N GLY A 352 -0.38 13.92 13.96
CA GLY A 352 0.52 14.87 14.61
C GLY A 352 0.22 15.21 16.08
N GLU A 353 -0.92 14.76 16.62
CA GLU A 353 -1.27 15.00 18.02
C GLU A 353 -0.39 14.19 18.99
N ASP A 354 0.11 14.84 20.05
CA ASP A 354 0.62 14.22 21.28
C ASP A 354 1.71 13.13 21.13
N HIS A 355 2.68 13.32 20.23
CA HIS A 355 3.86 12.44 20.18
C HIS A 355 4.63 12.41 21.51
N THR A 356 4.80 11.21 22.08
CA THR A 356 5.50 10.96 23.35
C THR A 356 6.89 10.34 23.18
N ASN A 357 7.24 9.88 21.98
CA ASN A 357 8.53 9.29 21.68
C ASN A 357 9.10 9.77 20.33
N ILE A 358 10.42 9.68 20.20
CA ILE A 358 11.15 10.16 19.03
C ILE A 358 10.80 9.38 17.74
N PRO A 359 10.73 8.03 17.71
CA PRO A 359 10.49 7.32 16.45
C PRO A 359 9.18 7.73 15.75
N THR A 360 8.09 7.87 16.51
CA THR A 360 6.80 8.30 15.95
C THR A 360 6.85 9.75 15.46
N LEU A 361 7.54 10.64 16.19
CA LEU A 361 7.75 12.04 15.76
C LEU A 361 8.56 12.11 14.46
N VAL A 362 9.66 11.37 14.37
CA VAL A 362 10.53 11.35 13.18
C VAL A 362 9.76 10.84 11.96
N ALA A 363 8.96 9.79 12.10
CA ALA A 363 8.14 9.28 11.01
C ALA A 363 7.06 10.27 10.58
N PHE A 364 6.42 10.97 11.52
CA PHE A 364 5.47 12.03 11.21
C PHE A 364 6.13 13.18 10.43
N LEU A 365 7.30 13.65 10.86
CA LEU A 365 8.04 14.71 10.17
C LEU A 365 8.51 14.30 8.77
N LYS A 366 8.93 13.02 8.59
CA LYS A 366 9.26 12.46 7.27
C LYS A 366 8.03 12.40 6.36
N MET A 367 6.86 12.09 6.91
CA MET A 367 5.60 12.13 6.17
C MET A 367 5.26 13.56 5.74
N LEU A 368 5.29 14.54 6.65
CA LEU A 368 5.09 15.95 6.30
C LEU A 368 6.08 16.43 5.22
N LYS A 369 7.35 16.00 5.30
CA LYS A 369 8.36 16.34 4.28
C LYS A 369 7.93 15.84 2.91
N THR A 370 7.43 14.62 2.84
CA THR A 370 6.98 14.02 1.59
C THR A 370 5.76 14.75 1.03
N LEU A 371 4.80 15.08 1.89
CA LEU A 371 3.60 15.84 1.50
C LEU A 371 3.92 17.28 1.07
N ALA A 372 5.03 17.87 1.52
CA ALA A 372 5.52 19.17 1.08
C ALA A 372 6.24 19.15 -0.30
N SER A 373 6.00 18.14 -1.14
CA SER A 373 6.63 18.01 -2.46
C SER A 373 5.94 18.80 -3.58
N THR A 374 4.77 19.37 -3.31
CA THR A 374 4.04 20.28 -4.22
C THR A 374 3.90 21.66 -3.58
N GLU A 375 3.56 22.67 -4.38
CA GLU A 375 3.33 24.03 -3.88
C GLU A 375 2.20 24.07 -2.84
N GLU A 376 1.05 23.46 -3.15
CA GLU A 376 -0.09 23.36 -2.21
C GLU A 376 0.29 22.60 -0.94
N GLY A 377 0.99 21.47 -1.09
CA GLY A 377 1.44 20.66 0.04
C GLY A 377 2.38 21.42 0.95
N ALA A 378 3.33 22.17 0.39
CA ALA A 378 4.25 22.99 1.15
C ALA A 378 3.52 24.11 1.92
N SER A 379 2.56 24.80 1.30
CA SER A 379 1.76 25.83 1.98
C SER A 379 0.90 25.23 3.10
N LYS A 380 0.21 24.11 2.87
CA LYS A 380 -0.59 23.43 3.93
C LYS A 380 0.28 22.95 5.09
N VAL A 381 1.45 22.36 4.82
CA VAL A 381 2.38 21.91 5.87
C VAL A 381 2.94 23.10 6.65
N PHE A 382 3.25 24.22 5.99
CA PHE A 382 3.65 25.43 6.66
C PHE A 382 2.57 25.92 7.64
N GLU A 383 1.32 26.03 7.18
CA GLU A 383 0.18 26.47 8.00
C GLU A 383 -0.08 25.54 9.18
N LEU A 384 0.04 24.21 8.99
CA LEU A 384 -0.14 23.23 10.07
C LEU A 384 0.86 23.42 11.21
N LEU A 385 2.11 23.72 10.88
CA LEU A 385 3.19 23.90 11.86
C LEU A 385 3.27 25.33 12.43
N ASP A 386 2.67 26.31 11.76
CA ASP A 386 2.56 27.69 12.25
C ASP A 386 1.31 27.91 13.12
N GLY A 387 0.19 27.27 12.74
CA GLY A 387 -1.15 27.51 13.30
C GLY A 387 -1.40 27.04 14.74
N LYS A 388 -0.35 26.59 15.46
CA LYS A 388 -0.44 25.94 16.79
C LYS A 388 -1.38 24.74 16.84
N THR A 389 -1.66 24.13 15.69
CA THR A 389 -2.51 22.94 15.55
C THR A 389 -2.00 21.80 16.42
N PHE A 390 -0.67 21.61 16.45
CA PHE A 390 -0.03 20.66 17.32
C PHE A 390 0.58 21.35 18.54
N ARG A 391 0.31 20.82 19.73
CA ARG A 391 0.77 21.41 20.99
C ARG A 391 2.29 21.42 21.17
N ARG A 392 3.00 20.46 20.55
CA ARG A 392 4.43 20.19 20.76
C ARG A 392 5.25 20.17 19.47
N ILE A 393 4.61 20.37 18.33
CA ILE A 393 5.24 20.24 17.01
C ILE A 393 4.93 21.53 16.25
N GLY A 394 5.92 22.38 16.10
CA GLY A 394 5.76 23.65 15.38
C GLY A 394 7.09 24.22 14.93
N TRP A 395 7.02 25.28 14.14
CA TRP A 395 8.21 26.01 13.72
C TRP A 395 8.92 26.67 14.91
N ASP A 396 8.14 27.17 15.88
CA ASP A 396 8.64 27.68 17.16
C ASP A 396 9.51 26.64 17.88
N THR A 397 9.01 25.41 17.97
CA THR A 397 9.69 24.28 18.61
C THR A 397 11.03 24.00 17.93
N LEU A 398 11.07 24.01 16.59
CA LEU A 398 12.31 23.84 15.84
C LEU A 398 13.32 24.97 16.14
N PHE A 399 12.91 26.23 16.05
CA PHE A 399 13.81 27.36 16.24
C PHE A 399 14.29 27.49 17.70
N ASP A 400 13.45 27.15 18.67
CA ASP A 400 13.83 27.05 20.08
C ASP A 400 14.86 25.94 20.28
N CYS A 401 14.64 24.75 19.71
CA CYS A 401 15.62 23.66 19.75
C CYS A 401 16.97 24.07 19.13
N LEU A 402 16.95 24.72 17.96
CA LEU A 402 18.17 25.21 17.30
C LEU A 402 18.92 26.21 18.18
N SER A 403 18.20 27.12 18.85
CA SER A 403 18.79 28.10 19.77
C SER A 403 19.45 27.42 20.97
N ILE A 404 18.80 26.42 21.56
CA ILE A 404 19.35 25.62 22.67
C ILE A 404 20.63 24.88 22.23
N TYR A 405 20.63 24.28 21.04
CA TYR A 405 21.82 23.57 20.54
C TYR A 405 22.97 24.52 20.24
N ASP A 406 22.71 25.66 19.60
CA ASP A 406 23.69 26.70 19.34
C ASP A 406 24.35 27.21 20.64
N GLU A 407 23.56 27.44 21.70
CA GLU A 407 24.09 27.78 23.03
C GLU A 407 24.97 26.67 23.63
N LYS A 408 24.52 25.40 23.57
CA LYS A 408 25.32 24.25 24.03
C LYS A 408 26.66 24.14 23.29
N PHE A 409 26.65 24.33 21.97
CA PHE A 409 27.87 24.33 21.15
C PHE A 409 28.79 25.47 21.55
N ARG A 410 28.29 26.70 21.69
CA ARG A 410 29.10 27.85 22.14
C ARG A 410 29.72 27.62 23.51
N HIS A 411 28.97 27.06 24.45
CA HIS A 411 29.47 26.76 25.80
C HIS A 411 30.58 25.69 25.75
N SER A 412 30.43 24.64 24.95
CA SER A 412 31.47 23.60 24.79
C SER A 412 32.78 24.17 24.23
N LEU A 413 32.70 25.09 23.25
CA LEU A 413 33.86 25.75 22.66
C LEU A 413 34.60 26.69 23.64
N GLN A 414 33.88 27.25 24.62
CA GLN A 414 34.44 28.14 25.63
C GLN A 414 35.04 27.39 26.82
N SER A 415 34.57 26.15 27.07
CA SER A 415 35.17 25.26 28.07
C SER A 415 36.45 24.62 27.54
N SER A 416 37.53 24.65 28.31
CA SER A 416 38.89 24.24 27.92
C SER A 416 39.11 22.73 27.68
N GLY A 417 38.07 21.99 27.27
CA GLY A 417 38.09 20.56 26.94
C GLY A 417 37.39 20.28 25.61
N VAL A 418 38.07 19.58 24.71
CA VAL A 418 37.73 19.35 23.28
C VAL A 418 36.54 18.37 23.09
N SER A 419 35.61 18.26 24.03
CA SER A 419 34.44 17.41 23.85
C SER A 419 33.30 18.20 23.25
N LEU A 420 32.84 17.80 22.06
CA LEU A 420 31.58 18.25 21.48
C LEU A 420 30.43 18.04 22.49
N PRO A 421 29.36 18.85 22.44
CA PRO A 421 28.20 18.64 23.29
C PRO A 421 27.63 17.24 23.06
N ASP A 422 27.28 16.55 24.15
CA ASP A 422 26.56 15.29 24.04
C ASP A 422 25.13 15.56 23.56
N ILE A 423 24.80 15.06 22.36
CA ILE A 423 23.47 15.15 21.77
C ILE A 423 22.92 13.74 21.73
N GLN A 424 21.78 13.53 22.38
CA GLN A 424 21.11 12.23 22.32
C GLN A 424 20.75 11.91 20.88
N GLU A 425 21.01 10.67 20.45
CA GLU A 425 20.78 10.24 19.07
C GLU A 425 19.35 10.55 18.59
N GLY A 426 18.36 10.30 19.46
CA GLY A 426 16.97 10.60 19.16
C GLY A 426 16.71 12.09 18.89
N ASP A 427 17.31 12.98 19.67
CA ASP A 427 17.17 14.42 19.44
C ASP A 427 17.84 14.85 18.13
N ALA A 428 18.99 14.25 17.80
CA ALA A 428 19.67 14.48 16.53
C ALA A 428 18.83 14.01 15.33
N GLN A 429 18.16 12.85 15.45
CA GLN A 429 17.25 12.34 14.44
C GLN A 429 16.03 13.26 14.24
N ALA A 430 15.41 13.72 15.33
CA ALA A 430 14.29 14.64 15.27
C ALA A 430 14.69 15.99 14.65
N LEU A 431 15.82 16.56 15.06
CA LEU A 431 16.34 17.80 14.51
C LEU A 431 16.63 17.67 13.00
N THR A 432 17.24 16.56 12.60
CA THR A 432 17.50 16.26 11.19
C THR A 432 16.20 16.16 10.40
N ALA A 433 15.17 15.51 10.93
CA ALA A 433 13.87 15.40 10.27
C ALA A 433 13.21 16.77 10.10
N TYR A 434 13.24 17.62 11.12
CA TYR A 434 12.73 19.00 11.05
C TYR A 434 13.48 19.86 10.03
N LEU A 435 14.81 19.81 10.00
CA LEU A 435 15.61 20.59 9.05
C LEU A 435 15.34 20.16 7.60
N ASN A 436 15.22 18.85 7.37
CA ASN A 436 14.82 18.31 6.07
C ASN A 436 13.41 18.76 5.66
N LEU A 437 12.49 18.85 6.61
CA LEU A 437 11.14 19.34 6.39
C LEU A 437 11.13 20.83 6.05
N LEU A 438 11.84 21.65 6.83
CA LEU A 438 11.99 23.09 6.58
C LEU A 438 12.57 23.35 5.18
N GLN A 439 13.64 22.63 4.83
CA GLN A 439 14.24 22.71 3.49
C GLN A 439 13.18 22.46 2.40
N LYS A 440 12.44 21.35 2.53
CA LYS A 440 11.45 20.93 1.52
C LYS A 440 10.28 21.92 1.39
N VAL A 441 9.80 22.47 2.50
CA VAL A 441 8.75 23.51 2.53
C VAL A 441 9.22 24.80 1.85
N VAL A 442 10.45 25.24 2.13
CA VAL A 442 11.02 26.46 1.52
C VAL A 442 11.31 26.28 0.03
N GLU A 443 11.73 25.09 -0.38
CA GLU A 443 12.01 24.73 -1.78
C GLU A 443 10.75 24.73 -2.64
N ASN A 444 9.66 24.13 -2.17
CA ASN A 444 8.44 23.93 -2.98
C ASN A 444 7.35 24.99 -2.72
N GLY A 445 7.45 25.77 -1.63
CA GLY A 445 6.47 26.79 -1.29
C GLY A 445 6.42 27.96 -2.28
N ASN A 446 5.23 28.56 -2.42
CA ASN A 446 5.02 29.67 -3.34
C ASN A 446 6.00 30.83 -3.04
N PRO A 447 6.76 31.35 -4.04
CA PRO A 447 7.75 32.41 -3.83
C PRO A 447 7.21 33.70 -3.22
N THR A 448 5.92 33.98 -3.38
CA THR A 448 5.25 35.17 -2.84
C THR A 448 4.84 34.97 -1.39
N GLU A 449 4.37 33.78 -1.04
CA GLU A 449 3.95 33.41 0.32
C GLU A 449 5.15 33.21 1.24
N ARG A 450 6.17 32.48 0.78
CA ARG A 450 7.37 32.16 1.59
C ARG A 450 8.13 33.38 2.07
N LYS A 451 8.00 34.52 1.38
CA LYS A 451 8.57 35.80 1.83
C LYS A 451 7.98 36.28 3.15
N LYS A 452 6.78 35.82 3.52
CA LYS A 452 6.04 36.22 4.73
C LYS A 452 6.15 35.20 5.87
N TRP A 453 6.45 33.95 5.54
CA TRP A 453 6.41 32.79 6.46
C TRP A 453 7.35 32.86 7.66
N PHE A 454 8.58 33.35 7.47
CA PHE A 454 9.59 33.41 8.54
C PHE A 454 10.06 34.84 8.82
N ARG A 455 9.16 35.82 8.63
CA ARG A 455 9.48 37.21 8.97
C ARG A 455 9.45 37.39 10.49
N TYR A 456 10.63 37.56 11.06
CA TYR A 456 10.83 38.14 12.39
C TYR A 456 10.81 39.66 12.33
#